data_AF-A0AAN0JTC8-F1
#
_entry.id   AF-A0AAN0JTC8-F1
#
_cell.length_a   1.000
_cell.length_b   1.000
_cell.length_c   1.000
_cell.angle_alpha   90.00
_cell.angle_beta   90.00
_cell.angle_gamma   90.00
#
_symmetry.space_group_name_H-M   'P 1'
#
loop_
_entity.id
_entity.type
_entity.pdbx_description
1 polymer ?
#
loop_
_entity_poly.entity_id
_entity_poly.type
_entity_poly.pdbx_seq_one_letter_code
_entity_poly.pdbx_strand_id
1 'polypeptide(L)'
;MDVLESSLKFGLMLEAYLRGSVNHIPELRQQMDGIGKMRSISELLHSKGLKDRDKKEKARDTMQQVLAQQSYKQVLNNCVSTLDPKLTLGGLKDQECRFYDSKMRPLLMVYENPDPSASPSDIRVIFKNGDGKGLCFYLHVHVRNVHCACMGTP
;
A
#
# COMPACT_ATOMS: atom_id res chain seq x y z
N MET A 1 -9.83 -30.16 -3.37
CA MET A 1 -10.43 -30.23 -2.01
C MET A 1 -9.58 -29.44 -1.01
N ASP A 2 -8.36 -29.04 -1.38
CA ASP A 2 -7.30 -28.50 -0.51
C ASP A 2 -7.43 -27.01 -0.12
N VAL A 3 -8.10 -26.20 -0.95
CA VAL A 3 -8.25 -24.76 -0.70
C VAL A 3 -9.15 -24.50 0.51
N LEU A 4 -10.26 -25.25 0.65
CA LEU A 4 -11.21 -25.08 1.76
C LEU A 4 -10.59 -25.48 3.12
N GLU A 5 -9.83 -26.57 3.15
CA GLU A 5 -9.13 -27.02 4.36
C GLU A 5 -8.05 -26.00 4.79
N SER A 6 -7.32 -25.45 3.81
CA SER A 6 -6.32 -24.41 4.06
C SER A 6 -6.97 -23.12 4.57
N SER A 7 -8.04 -22.66 3.93
CA SER A 7 -8.79 -21.47 4.38
C SER A 7 -9.33 -21.62 5.80
N LEU A 8 -9.81 -22.82 6.18
CA LEU A 8 -10.27 -23.08 7.55
C LEU A 8 -9.13 -22.96 8.56
N LYS A 9 -7.97 -23.58 8.28
CA LYS A 9 -6.79 -23.50 9.15
C LYS A 9 -6.31 -22.07 9.33
N PHE A 10 -6.19 -21.31 8.23
CA PHE A 10 -5.79 -19.90 8.30
C PHE A 10 -6.83 -19.03 9.02
N GLY A 11 -8.13 -19.31 8.81
CA GLY A 11 -9.21 -18.62 9.51
C GLY A 11 -9.15 -18.82 11.01
N LEU A 12 -8.98 -20.07 11.48
CA LEU A 12 -8.87 -20.37 12.91
C LEU A 12 -7.60 -19.76 13.54
N MET A 13 -6.47 -19.81 12.83
CA MET A 13 -5.24 -19.17 13.29
C MET A 13 -5.41 -17.65 13.42
N LEU A 14 -6.03 -17.01 12.42
CA LEU A 14 -6.28 -15.58 12.44
C LEU A 14 -7.27 -15.20 13.56
N GLU A 15 -8.32 -16.01 13.78
CA GLU A 15 -9.28 -15.78 14.86
C GLU A 15 -8.61 -15.86 16.23
N ALA A 16 -7.81 -16.90 16.48
CA ALA A 16 -7.05 -17.06 17.73
C ALA A 16 -6.09 -15.88 17.94
N TYR A 17 -5.41 -15.44 16.88
CA TYR A 17 -4.51 -14.28 16.92
C TYR A 17 -5.25 -12.99 17.30
N LEU A 18 -6.35 -12.68 16.62
CA LEU A 18 -7.13 -11.46 16.86
C LEU A 18 -7.74 -11.46 18.26
N ARG A 19 -8.17 -12.61 18.79
CA ARG A 19 -8.65 -12.75 20.18
C ARG A 19 -7.53 -12.53 21.20
N GLY A 20 -6.31 -13.00 20.92
CA GLY A 20 -5.16 -12.85 21.81
C GLY A 20 -4.47 -11.48 21.74
N SER A 21 -4.60 -10.76 20.63
CA SER A 21 -3.89 -9.50 20.35
C SER A 21 -4.84 -8.36 19.99
N VAL A 22 -5.82 -8.09 20.86
CA VAL A 22 -6.89 -7.10 20.62
C VAL A 22 -6.33 -5.70 20.31
N ASN A 23 -5.20 -5.33 20.93
CA ASN A 23 -4.56 -4.04 20.71
C ASN A 23 -3.97 -3.86 19.30
N HIS A 24 -3.70 -4.95 18.58
CA HIS A 24 -3.16 -4.90 17.22
C HIS A 24 -4.25 -4.83 16.15
N ILE A 25 -5.51 -5.13 16.51
CA ILE A 25 -6.65 -5.10 15.58
C ILE A 25 -6.81 -3.74 14.88
N PRO A 26 -6.72 -2.58 15.57
CA PRO A 26 -6.86 -1.28 14.91
C PRO A 26 -5.82 -1.04 13.81
N GLU A 27 -4.56 -1.42 14.06
CA GLU A 27 -3.47 -1.27 13.09
C GLU A 27 -3.68 -2.17 11.87
N LEU A 28 -4.07 -3.43 12.08
CA LEU A 28 -4.40 -4.36 11.00
C LEU A 28 -5.57 -3.87 10.14
N ARG A 29 -6.61 -3.30 10.77
CA ARG A 29 -7.74 -2.70 10.05
C ARG A 29 -7.31 -1.50 9.21
N GLN A 30 -6.50 -0.60 9.78
CA GLN A 30 -5.97 0.54 9.06
C GLN A 30 -5.12 0.11 7.85
N GLN A 31 -4.27 -0.90 8.01
CA GLN A 31 -3.49 -1.48 6.92
C GLN A 31 -4.38 -2.05 5.81
N MET A 32 -5.42 -2.81 6.17
CA MET A 32 -6.39 -3.37 5.23
C MET A 32 -7.13 -2.27 4.45
N ASP A 33 -7.61 -1.24 5.14
CA ASP A 33 -8.29 -0.11 4.51
C ASP A 33 -7.35 0.67 3.58
N GLY A 34 -6.08 0.85 3.99
CA GLY A 34 -5.04 1.47 3.18
C GLY A 34 -4.74 0.68 1.90
N ILE A 35 -4.60 -0.64 2.00
CA ILE A 35 -4.46 -1.55 0.84
C ILE A 35 -5.65 -1.38 -0.11
N GLY A 36 -6.88 -1.37 0.42
CA GLY A 36 -8.10 -1.20 -0.37
C GLY A 36 -8.12 0.12 -1.15
N LYS A 37 -7.71 1.22 -0.51
CA LYS A 37 -7.63 2.54 -1.14
C LYS A 37 -6.57 2.62 -2.23
N MET A 38 -5.39 2.07 -2.00
CA MET A 38 -4.34 2.02 -3.02
C MET A 38 -4.76 1.15 -4.22
N ARG A 39 -5.50 0.05 -3.98
CA ARG A 39 -6.07 -0.78 -5.04
C ARG A 39 -7.05 0.02 -5.91
N SER A 40 -7.99 0.76 -5.32
CA SER A 40 -8.95 1.58 -6.05
C SER A 40 -8.26 2.63 -6.95
N ILE A 41 -7.18 3.24 -6.47
CA ILE A 41 -6.37 4.16 -7.29
C ILE A 41 -5.71 3.42 -8.46
N SER A 42 -5.12 2.25 -8.21
CA SER A 42 -4.50 1.44 -9.25
C SER A 42 -5.50 1.05 -10.35
N GLU A 43 -6.70 0.62 -9.98
CA GLU A 43 -7.77 0.26 -10.92
C GLU A 43 -8.26 1.47 -11.73
N LEU A 44 -8.39 2.64 -11.08
CA LEU A 44 -8.70 3.91 -11.76
C LEU A 44 -7.65 4.27 -12.81
N LEU A 45 -6.36 4.02 -12.55
CA LEU A 45 -5.28 4.31 -13.49
C LEU A 45 -5.18 3.29 -14.63
N HIS A 46 -5.56 2.03 -14.39
CA HIS A 46 -5.63 1.01 -15.44
C HIS A 46 -6.78 1.25 -16.42
N SER A 47 -7.94 1.71 -15.94
CA SER A 47 -9.11 1.98 -16.79
C SER A 47 -8.95 3.17 -17.75
N LYS A 48 -8.04 4.12 -17.47
CA LYS A 48 -7.95 5.41 -18.19
C LYS A 48 -7.18 5.42 -19.53
N GLY A 49 -6.69 4.29 -20.04
CA GLY A 49 -6.09 4.23 -21.39
C GLY A 49 -4.99 5.28 -21.66
N LEU A 50 -4.00 5.39 -20.76
CA LEU A 50 -3.02 6.48 -20.72
C LEU A 50 -1.88 6.31 -21.75
N LYS A 51 -2.16 6.59 -23.03
CA LYS A 51 -1.16 6.59 -24.11
C LYS A 51 -0.45 7.95 -24.25
N ASP A 52 -1.21 9.03 -24.16
CA ASP A 52 -0.74 10.40 -24.39
C ASP A 52 -0.18 11.05 -23.11
N ARG A 53 0.81 11.95 -23.26
CA ARG A 53 1.45 12.64 -22.13
C ARG A 53 0.45 13.47 -21.30
N ASP A 54 -0.41 14.24 -21.96
CA ASP A 54 -1.36 15.11 -21.28
C ASP A 54 -2.41 14.32 -20.49
N LYS A 55 -2.79 13.13 -20.98
CA LYS A 55 -3.67 12.21 -20.24
C LYS A 55 -2.98 11.63 -19.01
N LYS A 56 -1.68 11.31 -19.11
CA LYS A 56 -0.88 10.82 -17.97
C LYS A 56 -0.76 11.89 -16.89
N GLU A 57 -0.50 13.13 -17.28
CA GLU A 57 -0.46 14.28 -16.37
C GLU A 57 -1.80 14.47 -15.67
N LYS A 58 -2.90 14.55 -16.42
CA LYS A 58 -4.25 14.66 -15.84
C LYS A 58 -4.59 13.48 -14.91
N ALA A 59 -4.11 12.27 -15.23
CA ALA A 59 -4.31 11.10 -14.39
C ALA A 59 -3.49 11.16 -13.09
N ARG A 60 -2.25 11.68 -13.15
CA ARG A 60 -1.42 11.95 -11.97
C ARG A 60 -2.10 12.98 -11.07
N ASP A 61 -2.56 14.09 -11.65
CA ASP A 61 -3.22 15.14 -10.88
C ASP A 61 -4.52 14.62 -10.25
N THR A 62 -5.28 13.79 -10.97
CA THR A 62 -6.46 13.11 -10.40
C THR A 62 -6.07 12.20 -9.23
N MET A 63 -5.01 11.40 -9.38
CA MET A 63 -4.51 10.53 -8.30
C MET A 63 -4.13 11.34 -7.06
N GLN A 64 -3.39 12.44 -7.25
CA GLN A 64 -2.96 13.32 -6.15
C GLN A 64 -4.17 13.97 -5.46
N GLN A 65 -5.18 14.41 -6.22
CA GLN A 65 -6.44 14.93 -5.67
C GLN A 65 -7.19 13.86 -4.85
N VAL A 66 -7.22 12.60 -5.30
CA VAL A 66 -7.84 11.50 -4.55
C VAL A 66 -7.07 11.23 -3.26
N LEU A 67 -5.74 11.19 -3.31
CA LEU A 67 -4.89 11.01 -2.13
C LEU A 67 -5.02 12.17 -1.12
N ALA A 68 -5.32 13.36 -1.60
CA ALA A 68 -5.56 14.52 -0.75
C ALA A 68 -6.91 14.47 0.01
N GLN A 69 -7.84 13.61 -0.38
CA GLN A 69 -9.14 13.47 0.29
C GLN A 69 -8.97 13.01 1.74
N GLN A 70 -9.78 13.58 2.64
CA GLN A 70 -9.70 13.28 4.08
C GLN A 70 -9.83 11.79 4.38
N SER A 71 -10.72 11.09 3.66
CA SER A 71 -10.88 9.65 3.84
C SER A 71 -9.55 8.92 3.58
N TYR A 72 -8.82 9.25 2.51
CA TYR A 72 -7.52 8.63 2.20
C TYR A 72 -6.47 8.99 3.24
N LYS A 73 -6.35 10.26 3.64
CA LYS A 73 -5.39 10.71 4.66
C LYS A 73 -5.60 10.00 6.01
N GLN A 74 -6.86 9.78 6.42
CA GLN A 74 -7.19 9.10 7.68
C GLN A 74 -6.60 7.69 7.80
N VAL A 75 -6.49 6.95 6.69
CA VAL A 75 -6.00 5.56 6.74
C VAL A 75 -4.55 5.42 6.27
N LEU A 76 -4.10 6.31 5.37
CA LEU A 76 -2.76 6.22 4.80
C LEU A 76 -1.70 6.94 5.64
N ASN A 77 -2.07 7.94 6.46
CA ASN A 77 -1.10 8.63 7.33
C ASN A 77 -0.91 7.89 8.65
N ASN A 78 0.30 8.00 9.23
CA ASN A 78 0.64 7.46 10.54
C ASN A 78 0.28 5.98 10.67
N CYS A 79 0.53 5.20 9.61
CA CYS A 79 0.21 3.78 9.57
C CYS A 79 1.48 2.93 9.64
N VAL A 80 1.37 1.75 10.21
CA VAL A 80 2.47 0.78 10.26
C VAL A 80 2.64 0.14 8.89
N SER A 81 3.87 0.04 8.41
CA SER A 81 4.16 -0.60 7.13
C SER A 81 3.75 -2.07 7.15
N THR A 82 3.03 -2.47 6.11
CA THR A 82 2.65 -3.88 5.88
C THR A 82 3.84 -4.78 5.55
N LEU A 83 5.00 -4.20 5.23
CA LEU A 83 6.25 -4.91 4.95
C LEU A 83 7.09 -5.14 6.20
N ASP A 84 7.14 -4.13 7.06
CA ASP A 84 7.98 -4.12 8.25
C ASP A 84 7.19 -3.46 9.38
N PRO A 85 6.73 -4.25 10.38
CA PRO A 85 5.94 -3.71 11.49
C PRO A 85 6.73 -2.73 12.37
N LYS A 86 8.06 -2.64 12.22
CA LYS A 86 8.89 -1.64 12.92
C LYS A 86 8.88 -0.27 12.26
N LEU A 87 8.37 -0.18 11.03
CA LEU A 87 8.45 1.03 10.22
C LEU A 87 7.09 1.73 10.19
N THR A 88 7.03 2.88 10.84
CA THR A 88 5.87 3.77 10.80
C THR A 88 5.98 4.71 9.60
N LEU A 89 4.94 4.73 8.77
CA LEU A 89 4.78 5.67 7.66
C LEU A 89 4.09 6.92 8.20
N GLY A 90 4.76 8.08 8.17
CA GLY A 90 4.24 9.34 8.70
C GLY A 90 3.17 9.98 7.81
N GLY A 91 3.22 11.30 7.64
CA GLY A 91 2.33 12.01 6.73
C GLY A 91 2.59 11.62 5.27
N LEU A 92 1.54 11.25 4.53
CA LEU A 92 1.63 11.05 3.09
C LEU A 92 1.87 12.39 2.39
N LYS A 93 2.94 12.47 1.60
CA LYS A 93 3.25 13.58 0.72
C LYS A 93 2.54 13.39 -0.62
N ASP A 94 1.23 13.64 -0.65
CA ASP A 94 0.36 13.35 -1.79
C ASP A 94 0.85 13.97 -3.11
N GLN A 95 1.40 15.19 -3.08
CA GLN A 95 1.96 15.88 -4.26
C GLN A 95 3.23 15.24 -4.84
N GLU A 96 3.96 14.46 -4.04
CA GLU A 96 5.17 13.73 -4.48
C GLU A 96 4.85 12.32 -4.98
N CYS A 97 3.62 11.86 -4.76
CA CYS A 97 3.17 10.55 -5.22
C CYS A 97 2.96 10.55 -6.74
N ARG A 98 3.32 9.44 -7.37
CA ARG A 98 3.21 9.24 -8.82
C ARG A 98 2.95 7.77 -9.15
N PHE A 99 2.70 7.45 -10.41
CA PHE A 99 2.70 6.07 -10.90
C PHE A 99 3.77 5.90 -11.99
N TYR A 100 4.34 4.70 -12.08
CA TYR A 100 5.28 4.37 -13.13
C TYR A 100 4.57 3.97 -14.42
N ASP A 101 5.18 4.28 -15.57
CA ASP A 101 4.63 3.93 -16.88
C ASP A 101 5.07 2.52 -17.31
N SER A 102 4.69 1.53 -16.52
CA SER A 102 4.83 0.11 -16.85
C SER A 102 3.47 -0.54 -16.99
N LYS A 103 3.42 -1.78 -17.54
CA LYS A 103 2.16 -2.53 -17.73
C LYS A 103 1.27 -2.53 -16.48
N MET A 104 1.87 -2.71 -15.31
CA MET A 104 1.17 -2.82 -14.03
C MET A 104 0.91 -1.47 -13.35
N ARG A 105 1.41 -0.36 -13.90
CA ARG A 105 1.31 1.01 -13.35
C ARG A 105 1.47 1.08 -11.82
N PRO A 106 2.58 0.60 -11.25
CA PRO A 106 2.77 0.63 -9.81
C PRO A 106 2.79 2.08 -9.30
N LEU A 107 2.20 2.29 -8.13
CA LEU A 107 2.14 3.57 -7.45
C LEU A 107 3.41 3.76 -6.62
N LEU A 108 4.05 4.92 -6.73
CA LEU A 108 5.06 5.40 -5.80
C LEU A 108 4.36 6.29 -4.77
N MET A 109 4.34 5.83 -3.53
CA MET A 109 3.86 6.53 -2.36
C MET A 109 5.05 7.11 -1.60
N VAL A 110 4.96 8.38 -1.23
CA VAL A 110 6.02 9.09 -0.50
C VAL A 110 5.47 9.53 0.85
N TYR A 111 6.17 9.16 1.91
CA TYR A 111 5.80 9.46 3.29
C TYR A 111 6.91 10.22 3.98
N GLU A 112 6.52 11.08 4.92
CA GLU A 112 7.44 11.61 5.93
C GLU A 112 7.97 10.46 6.78
N ASN A 113 9.26 10.50 7.08
CA ASN A 113 9.84 9.63 8.10
C ASN A 113 9.59 10.25 9.48
N PRO A 114 8.87 9.57 10.40
CA PRO A 114 8.70 10.07 11.75
C PRO A 114 10.01 10.10 12.56
N ASP A 115 11.05 9.39 12.13
CA ASP A 115 12.39 9.49 12.71
C ASP A 115 13.16 10.68 12.10
N PRO A 116 13.38 11.78 12.85
CA PRO A 116 14.08 12.96 12.36
C PRO A 116 15.58 12.72 12.13
N SER A 117 16.14 11.64 12.67
CA SER A 117 17.54 11.27 12.50
C SER A 117 17.78 10.40 11.27
N ALA A 118 16.71 9.91 10.62
CA ALA A 118 16.82 9.03 9.48
C ALA A 118 17.27 9.77 8.21
N SER A 119 18.16 9.12 7.46
CA SER A 119 18.60 9.55 6.13
C SER A 119 18.39 8.41 5.15
N PRO A 120 17.56 8.58 4.10
CA PRO A 120 16.87 9.80 3.67
C PRO A 120 15.68 10.16 4.59
N SER A 121 15.29 11.44 4.57
CA SER A 121 14.20 12.01 5.39
C SER A 121 12.81 11.45 5.06
N ASP A 122 12.67 10.83 3.89
CA ASP A 122 11.40 10.38 3.34
C ASP A 122 11.41 8.88 3.11
N ILE A 123 10.27 8.27 3.41
CA ILE A 123 10.02 6.87 3.19
C ILE A 123 9.30 6.70 1.85
N ARG A 124 9.84 5.85 0.98
CA ARG A 124 9.28 5.58 -0.36
C ARG A 124 8.80 4.14 -0.46
N VAL A 125 7.52 4.00 -0.78
CA VAL A 125 6.84 2.70 -0.90
C VAL A 125 6.31 2.55 -2.32
N ILE A 126 6.67 1.47 -2.99
CA ILE A 126 6.07 1.12 -4.29
C ILE A 126 4.95 0.11 -4.04
N PHE A 127 3.73 0.49 -4.38
CA PHE A 127 2.55 -0.37 -4.39
C PHE A 127 2.30 -0.87 -5.81
N LYS A 128 2.19 -2.19 -5.98
CA LYS A 128 1.89 -2.80 -7.28
C LYS A 128 0.70 -3.72 -7.14
N ASN A 129 -0.42 -3.37 -7.77
CA ASN A 129 -1.57 -4.28 -7.89
C ASN A 129 -1.26 -5.37 -8.92
N GLY A 130 -1.37 -6.66 -8.55
CA GLY A 130 -1.09 -7.79 -9.44
C GLY A 130 -2.27 -8.13 -10.36
N ASP A 131 -1.99 -8.50 -11.61
CA ASP A 131 -2.98 -8.94 -12.61
C ASP A 131 -3.68 -10.23 -12.10
N GLY A 132 -4.86 -10.11 -11.50
CA GLY A 132 -5.83 -11.19 -11.24
C GLY A 132 -5.42 -12.32 -10.28
N LYS A 133 -4.16 -12.42 -9.86
CA LYS A 133 -3.62 -13.49 -8.99
C LYS A 133 -3.23 -13.04 -7.58
N GLY A 134 -3.82 -11.94 -7.11
CA GLY A 134 -3.83 -11.58 -5.69
C GLY A 134 -2.56 -10.92 -5.12
N LEU A 135 -1.47 -10.77 -5.89
CA LEU A 135 -0.26 -10.18 -5.34
C LEU A 135 -0.26 -8.66 -5.40
N CYS A 136 -0.42 -8.02 -4.25
CA CYS A 136 0.11 -6.68 -4.06
C CYS A 136 1.59 -6.79 -3.68
N PHE A 137 2.49 -6.32 -4.53
CA PHE A 137 3.90 -6.19 -4.14
C PHE A 137 4.09 -4.83 -3.49
N TYR A 138 4.65 -4.85 -2.29
CA TYR A 138 5.20 -3.68 -1.66
C TYR A 138 6.72 -3.74 -1.77
N LEU A 139 7.34 -2.66 -2.23
CA LEU A 139 8.78 -2.48 -2.13
C LEU A 139 9.06 -1.23 -1.30
N HIS A 140 9.75 -1.41 -0.18
CA HIS A 140 10.35 -0.31 0.55
C HIS A 140 11.66 0.08 -0.13
N VAL A 141 11.79 1.34 -0.55
CA VAL A 141 13.07 1.92 -0.90
C VAL A 141 13.55 2.69 0.34
N HIS A 142 14.01 1.94 1.34
CA HIS A 142 14.83 2.48 2.42
C HIS A 142 16.28 2.20 2.06
N VAL A 143 17.17 3.17 2.24
CA VAL A 143 18.55 3.21 1.68
C VAL A 143 19.48 2.05 2.13
N ARG A 144 18.99 1.02 2.83
CA ARG A 144 19.83 -0.10 3.27
C ARG A 144 19.32 -1.53 3.05
N ASN A 145 18.08 -1.77 2.65
CA ASN A 145 17.63 -3.12 2.27
C ASN A 145 16.38 -3.08 1.38
N VAL A 146 16.43 -3.80 0.25
CA VAL A 146 15.29 -4.05 -0.63
C VAL A 146 14.47 -5.18 0.02
N HIS A 147 13.50 -4.86 0.88
CA HIS A 147 12.53 -5.84 1.33
C HIS A 147 11.34 -5.87 0.37
N CYS A 148 11.21 -6.97 -0.35
CA CYS A 148 10.04 -7.28 -1.17
C CYS A 148 9.21 -8.28 -0.37
N ALA A 149 7.99 -7.93 0.03
CA ALA A 149 7.07 -8.93 0.58
C ALA A 149 5.95 -9.23 -0.43
N CYS A 150 5.77 -10.53 -0.67
CA CYS A 150 4.60 -11.07 -1.33
C CYS A 150 3.57 -11.38 -0.23
N MET A 151 2.46 -10.63 -0.19
CA MET A 151 1.30 -11.06 0.60
C MET A 151 0.64 -12.23 -0.15
N GLY A 152 1.02 -13.45 0.20
CA GLY A 152 0.43 -14.67 -0.36
C GLY A 152 -0.89 -15.01 0.32
N THR A 153 -1.88 -15.42 -0.47
CA THR A 153 -2.88 -16.40 -0.03
C THR A 153 -2.60 -17.72 -0.76
N PRO A 154 -2.89 -18.87 -0.14
CA PRO A 154 -2.57 -20.20 -0.68
C PRO A 154 -3.21 -20.47 -2.04
#